data_AF-A0A845PUI3-F1
#
_entry.id   AF-A0A845PUI3-F1
#
_cell.length_a   1.000
_cell.length_b   1.000
_cell.length_c   1.000
_cell.angle_alpha   90.00
_cell.angle_beta   90.00
_cell.angle_gamma   90.00
#
_symmetry.space_group_name_H-M   'P 1'
#
loop_
_entity.id
_entity.type
_entity.pdbx_description
1 polymer ?
#
loop_
_entity_poly.entity_id
_entity_poly.type
_entity_poly.pdbx_seq_one_letter_code
_entity_poly.pdbx_strand_id
1 'polypeptide(L)' 'MTVQEFLKLQKHNVPEKKYEYGLKGLAKTLGCSRSKAAEIKSSGILDDAIIQNGNLIIIDKEKAMQLMALHKK' A
#
# COMPACT_ATOMS: atom_id res chain seq x y z
N MET A 1 15.07 34.59 1.36
CA MET A 1 14.46 33.24 1.40
C MET A 1 12.97 33.41 1.67
N THR A 2 12.14 33.20 0.65
CA THR A 2 10.69 33.45 0.69
C THR A 2 9.97 32.41 1.53
N VAL A 3 8.89 32.80 2.22
CA VAL A 3 8.03 31.90 3.02
C VAL A 3 7.50 30.72 2.19
N GLN A 4 7.37 30.93 0.88
CA GLN A 4 6.95 29.92 -0.09
C GLN A 4 7.99 28.80 -0.30
N GLU A 5 9.29 29.11 -0.31
CA GLU A 5 10.37 28.12 -0.38
C GLU A 5 10.37 27.21 0.86
N PHE A 6 10.12 27.77 2.04
CA PHE A 6 10.09 27.02 3.30
C PHE A 6 8.93 26.00 3.33
N LEU A 7 7.76 26.38 2.82
CA LEU A 7 6.59 25.50 2.76
C LEU A 7 6.77 24.36 1.73
N LYS A 8 7.48 24.61 0.63
CA LYS A 8 7.84 23.56 -0.36
C LYS A 8 8.79 22.53 0.24
N LEU A 9 9.76 22.95 1.05
CA LEU A 9 10.71 22.06 1.72
C LEU A 9 10.05 21.19 2.80
N GLN A 10 9.06 21.71 3.52
CA GLN A 10 8.34 20.91 4.54
C GLN A 10 7.49 19.78 3.95
N LYS A 11 6.97 19.91 2.72
CA LYS A 11 6.12 18.88 2.09
C LYS A 11 6.88 17.61 1.70
N HIS A 12 8.20 17.66 1.58
CA HIS A 12 9.02 16.50 1.18
C HIS A 12 9.45 15.62 2.35
N ASN A 13 9.16 16.01 3.60
CA ASN A 13 9.57 15.27 4.79
C ASN A 13 8.39 14.65 5.56
N VAL A 14 7.20 14.61 4.94
CA VAL A 14 6.12 13.77 5.45
C VAL A 14 6.44 12.37 5.00
N PRO A 15 6.78 11.42 5.88
CA PRO A 15 6.94 10.04 5.47
C PRO A 15 5.61 9.61 4.85
N GLU A 16 5.60 9.44 3.53
CA GLU A 16 4.45 8.90 2.82
C GLU A 16 4.03 7.63 3.58
N LYS A 17 2.74 7.48 3.87
CA LYS A 17 2.24 6.30 4.57
C LYS A 17 2.55 5.08 3.69
N LYS A 18 3.69 4.44 3.98
CA LYS A 18 4.19 3.27 3.28
C LYS A 18 3.30 2.05 3.49
N TYR A 19 2.51 2.07 4.57
CA TYR A 19 1.65 0.98 4.97
C TYR A 19 0.18 1.38 4.97
N GLU A 20 -0.64 0.50 4.42
CA GLU A 20 -2.10 0.52 4.46
C GLU A 20 -2.60 -0.59 5.39
N TYR A 21 -3.83 -0.46 5.89
CA TYR A 21 -4.36 -1.38 6.90
C TYR A 21 -5.70 -1.98 6.51
N GLY A 22 -5.86 -3.26 6.81
CA GLY A 22 -7.08 -4.01 6.57
C GLY A 22 -7.34 -4.30 5.10
N LEU A 23 -8.38 -5.10 4.85
CA LEU A 23 -8.79 -5.46 3.49
C LEU A 23 -9.23 -4.24 2.66
N LYS A 24 -9.76 -3.20 3.32
CA LYS A 24 -10.16 -1.94 2.69
C LYS A 24 -8.93 -1.18 2.17
N GLY A 25 -7.84 -1.14 2.95
CA GLY A 25 -6.59 -0.51 2.54
C GLY A 25 -5.91 -1.26 1.41
N LEU A 26 -5.97 -2.60 1.44
CA LEU A 26 -5.49 -3.45 0.35
C LEU A 26 -6.24 -3.14 -0.96
N ALA A 27 -7.57 -3.14 -0.92
CA ALA A 27 -8.40 -2.82 -2.10
C ALA A 27 -8.11 -1.42 -2.65
N LYS A 28 -7.89 -0.44 -1.77
CA LYS A 28 -7.54 0.93 -2.16
C LYS A 28 -6.14 1.02 -2.78
N THR A 29 -5.17 0.31 -2.22
CA THR A 29 -3.79 0.23 -2.73
C THR A 29 -3.74 -0.36 -4.13
N LEU A 30 -4.53 -1.42 -4.35
CA LEU A 30 -4.59 -2.14 -5.62
C LEU A 30 -5.56 -1.50 -6.64
N GLY A 31 -6.39 -0.54 -6.20
CA GLY A 31 -7.45 0.04 -7.04
C GLY A 31 -8.52 -0.97 -7.47
N CYS A 32 -8.75 -2.03 -6.68
CA CYS A 32 -9.65 -3.13 -7.02
C CYS A 32 -10.87 -3.20 -6.10
N SER A 33 -11.84 -4.07 -6.42
CA SER A 33 -12.97 -4.35 -5.53
C SER A 33 -12.53 -5.11 -4.28
N ARG A 34 -13.37 -5.08 -3.23
CA ARG A 34 -13.11 -5.84 -1.99
C ARG A 34 -13.01 -7.35 -2.24
N SER A 35 -13.86 -7.87 -3.12
CA SER A 35 -13.85 -9.29 -3.49
C SER A 35 -12.54 -9.66 -4.18
N LYS A 36 -12.09 -8.85 -5.15
CA LYS A 36 -10.82 -9.09 -5.84
C LYS A 36 -9.62 -9.00 -4.90
N ALA A 37 -9.64 -8.06 -3.96
CA ALA A 37 -8.60 -7.96 -2.93
C ALA A 37 -8.54 -9.21 -2.04
N ALA A 38 -9.70 -9.79 -1.69
CA ALA A 38 -9.76 -11.03 -0.92
C ALA A 38 -9.25 -12.23 -1.73
N GLU A 39 -9.59 -12.32 -3.02
CA GLU A 39 -9.07 -13.35 -3.93
C GLU A 39 -7.54 -13.27 -4.05
N ILE A 40 -7.00 -12.07 -4.30
CA ILE A 40 -5.55 -11.86 -4.44
C ILE A 40 -4.83 -12.17 -3.12
N LYS A 41 -5.42 -11.79 -1.99
CA LYS A 41 -4.90 -12.16 -0.67
C LYS A 41 -4.88 -13.69 -0.53
N SER A 42 -5.95 -14.37 -0.93
CA SER A 42 -6.07 -15.83 -0.82
C SER A 42 -5.19 -16.57 -1.83
N SER A 43 -4.84 -15.93 -2.95
CA SER A 43 -3.94 -16.49 -3.95
C SER A 43 -2.46 -16.37 -3.57
N GLY A 44 -2.14 -15.67 -2.49
CA GLY A 44 -0.80 -15.52 -1.94
C GLY A 44 0.20 -14.69 -2.76
N ILE A 45 -0.28 -13.98 -3.80
CA ILE A 45 0.57 -13.16 -4.68
C ILE A 45 1.20 -11.98 -3.91
N LEU A 46 0.51 -11.54 -2.86
CA LEU A 46 0.88 -10.39 -2.04
C LEU A 46 1.34 -10.78 -0.63
N ASP A 47 1.56 -12.05 -0.32
CA ASP A 47 1.96 -12.47 1.04
C ASP A 47 3.24 -11.75 1.51
N ASP A 48 4.22 -11.55 0.63
CA ASP A 48 5.45 -10.79 0.96
C ASP A 48 5.22 -9.29 1.24
N ALA A 49 4.09 -8.75 0.78
CA ALA A 49 3.66 -7.38 1.04
C ALA A 49 2.60 -7.27 2.14
N ILE A 50 2.01 -8.37 2.58
CA ILE A 50 0.91 -8.39 3.55
C ILE A 50 1.38 -9.10 4.82
N ILE A 51 1.43 -8.36 5.92
CA ILE A 51 1.70 -8.90 7.24
C ILE A 51 0.36 -9.00 7.98
N GLN A 52 -0.07 -10.22 8.29
CA GLN A 52 -1.27 -10.45 9.09
C GLN A 52 -0.89 -10.90 10.49
N ASN A 53 -1.34 -10.15 11.50
CA ASN A 53 -1.25 -10.53 12.90
C ASN A 53 -2.67 -10.67 13.47
N GLY A 54 -3.21 -11.89 13.45
CA GLY A 54 -4.60 -12.16 13.81
C GLY A 54 -5.58 -11.45 12.88
N ASN A 55 -6.34 -10.48 13.40
CA ASN A 55 -7.27 -9.64 12.66
C ASN A 55 -6.64 -8.34 12.11
N LEU A 56 -5.42 -8.00 12.53
CA LEU A 56 -4.68 -6.88 11.97
C LEU A 56 -4.01 -7.29 10.66
N ILE A 57 -4.29 -6.55 9.59
CA ILE A 57 -3.63 -6.73 8.29
C ILE A 57 -2.88 -5.44 7.99
N ILE A 58 -1.58 -5.54 7.80
CA ILE A 58 -0.68 -4.46 7.42
C ILE A 58 -0.23 -4.75 6.00
N ILE A 59 -0.38 -3.79 5.10
CA ILE A 59 -0.04 -3.93 3.68
C ILE A 59 1.03 -2.90 3.35
N ASP A 60 2.18 -3.35 2.90
CA ASP A 60 3.22 -2.48 2.33
C ASP A 60 2.81 -2.06 0.91
N LYS A 61 2.57 -0.77 0.74
CA LYS A 61 2.06 -0.19 -0.51
C LYS A 61 3.10 -0.29 -1.64
N GLU A 62 4.37 -0.08 -1.32
CA GLU A 62 5.46 -0.14 -2.30
C GLU A 62 5.67 -1.57 -2.77
N LYS A 63 5.79 -2.52 -1.84
CA LYS A 63 5.95 -3.94 -2.19
C LYS A 63 4.71 -4.49 -2.91
N ALA A 64 3.50 -4.12 -2.48
CA ALA A 64 2.29 -4.61 -3.10
C ALA A 64 2.20 -4.19 -4.58
N MET A 65 2.60 -2.95 -4.88
CA MET A 65 2.64 -2.45 -6.26
C MET A 65 3.72 -3.16 -7.09
N GLN A 66 4.89 -3.43 -6.51
CA GLN A 66 5.97 -4.17 -7.17
C GLN A 66 5.58 -5.62 -7.49
N LEU A 67 5.01 -6.36 -6.53
CA LEU A 67 4.55 -7.74 -6.72
C LEU A 67 3.45 -7.82 -7.79
N MET A 68 2.52 -6.86 -7.77
CA MET A 68 1.50 -6.73 -8.81
C MET A 68 2.08 -6.49 -10.20
N ALA A 69 3.09 -5.63 -10.30
CA ALA A 69 3.78 -5.37 -11.56
C ALA A 69 4.52 -6.62 -12.07
N LEU A 70 5.11 -7.41 -11.16
CA LEU A 70 5.83 -8.64 -11.49
C LEU A 70 4.88 -9.75 -12.01
N HIS A 71 3.67 -9.83 -11.47
CA HIS A 71 2.67 -10.84 -11.84
C HIS A 71 1.82 -10.48 -13.06
N LYS A 72 1.95 -9.26 -13.61
CA LYS A 72 1.23 -8.81 -14.80
C LYS A 72 1.93 -9.35 -16.05
N LYS A 73 1.72 -10.64 -16.34
CA LYS A 73 2.19 -11.30 -17.57
C LYS A 73 1.16 -11.18 -18.69
#